data_AF-A0AA41X287-F1
#
_entry.id   AF-A0AA41X287-F1
#
_cell.length_a   1.000
_cell.length_b   1.000
_cell.length_c   1.000
_cell.angle_alpha   90.00
_cell.angle_beta   90.00
_cell.angle_gamma   90.00
#
_symmetry.space_group_name_H-M   'P 1'
#
loop_
_entity.id
_entity.type
_entity.pdbx_description
1 polymer ?
#
loop_
_entity_poly.entity_id
_entity_poly.type
_entity_poly.pdbx_seq_one_letter_code
_entity_poly.pdbx_strand_id
1 'polypeptide(L)'
;MQEGAGQLRSLRTRVYVDGYNFYYGCLKGTHHKWLDLYKLFQDHVLPSALIERDGQRAHSELLPEALQFFTATIIESAAKSHDSVSCQARYHTALRKLHDGRIRIIEGYYSLTKARALRIDPDHPNRPPNACERVPIWRLEEKQTDVNLALHAYHDAMTGQVDHVVIASNDTDLVPALRMIREHTPVTVGLVIPTQDSERRPNADLAKYAHWVRRHLTDAELAAAQLPRVVPGGKTPTVKPDSWYPHPTLFLEALDLAIKVRGSRSKAFQWLDAPSDHLGGRRPIELLETESGAEQVLAYMRDWIARQG
;
A
#
# COMPACT_ATOMS: atom_id res chain seq x y z
N MET A 1 36.40 -13.72 -32.04
CA MET A 1 35.61 -12.63 -31.44
C MET A 1 34.23 -13.19 -31.13
N GLN A 2 34.03 -13.63 -29.89
CA GLN A 2 32.71 -13.93 -29.34
C GLN A 2 32.45 -12.81 -28.33
N GLU A 3 31.53 -11.91 -28.66
CA GLU A 3 31.01 -10.92 -27.73
C GLU A 3 30.34 -11.67 -26.58
N GLY A 4 30.97 -11.65 -25.40
CA GLY A 4 30.36 -12.17 -24.19
C GLY A 4 29.13 -11.35 -23.88
N ALA A 5 27.96 -12.00 -23.78
CA ALA A 5 26.76 -11.38 -23.24
C ALA A 5 27.11 -10.78 -21.87
N GLY A 6 27.20 -9.45 -21.80
CA GLY A 6 27.60 -8.73 -20.59
C GLY A 6 26.66 -9.08 -19.45
N GLN A 7 27.17 -9.79 -18.45
CA GLN A 7 26.40 -10.18 -17.27
C GLN A 7 25.96 -8.89 -16.55
N LEU A 8 24.65 -8.66 -16.46
CA LEU A 8 24.09 -7.48 -15.79
C LEU A 8 24.53 -7.46 -14.33
N ARG A 9 25.05 -6.31 -13.88
CA ARG A 9 25.45 -6.13 -12.47
C ARG A 9 24.24 -6.31 -11.55
N SER A 10 24.38 -7.10 -10.49
CA SER A 10 23.38 -7.19 -9.42
C SER A 10 23.64 -6.11 -8.36
N LEU A 11 22.60 -5.39 -7.95
CA LEU A 11 22.64 -4.41 -6.86
C LEU A 11 21.84 -4.91 -5.67
N ARG A 12 22.50 -5.06 -4.52
CA ARG A 12 21.86 -5.33 -3.23
C ARG A 12 20.86 -4.21 -2.91
N THR A 13 19.58 -4.51 -3.02
CA THR A 13 18.50 -3.53 -3.03
C THR A 13 17.63 -3.65 -1.79
N ARG A 14 17.28 -2.50 -1.20
CA ARG A 14 16.26 -2.39 -0.15
C ARG A 14 15.27 -1.27 -0.49
N VAL A 15 14.01 -1.53 -0.22
CA VAL A 15 12.87 -0.66 -0.44
C VAL A 15 12.39 -0.09 0.89
N TYR A 16 12.22 1.22 0.96
CA TYR A 16 11.77 1.96 2.13
C TYR A 16 10.42 2.59 1.79
N VAL A 17 9.36 2.07 2.39
CA VAL A 17 7.98 2.45 2.10
C VAL A 17 7.43 3.33 3.21
N ASP A 18 7.07 4.56 2.85
CA ASP A 18 6.33 5.48 3.70
C ASP A 18 4.85 5.11 3.68
N GLY A 19 4.37 4.46 4.74
CA GLY A 19 3.03 3.91 4.79
C GLY A 19 1.91 4.97 4.75
N TYR A 20 2.14 6.16 5.28
CA TYR A 20 1.15 7.23 5.24
C TYR A 20 1.08 7.85 3.86
N ASN A 21 2.23 8.21 3.27
CA ASN A 21 2.28 8.74 1.92
C ASN A 21 1.72 7.72 0.91
N PHE A 22 2.05 6.44 1.08
CA PHE A 22 1.53 5.36 0.26
C PHE A 22 0.01 5.19 0.39
N TYR A 23 -0.52 5.13 1.63
CA TYR A 23 -1.94 4.99 1.86
C TYR A 23 -2.74 6.15 1.27
N TYR A 24 -2.39 7.40 1.60
CA TYR A 24 -3.11 8.57 1.11
C TYR A 24 -2.86 8.87 -0.37
N GLY A 25 -1.83 8.28 -0.97
CA GLY A 25 -1.46 8.51 -2.36
C GLY A 25 -2.10 7.58 -3.36
N CYS A 26 -2.21 6.29 -3.03
CA CYS A 26 -2.71 5.31 -4.00
C CYS A 26 -3.64 4.23 -3.43
N LEU A 27 -3.93 4.23 -2.11
CA LEU A 27 -4.80 3.20 -1.51
C LEU A 27 -6.11 3.76 -0.95
N LYS A 28 -6.10 4.97 -0.38
CA LYS A 28 -7.27 5.59 0.23
C LYS A 28 -8.34 5.82 -0.83
N GLY A 29 -9.54 5.31 -0.57
CA GLY A 29 -10.66 5.38 -1.51
C GLY A 29 -10.68 4.25 -2.54
N THR A 30 -9.68 3.37 -2.53
CA THR A 30 -9.62 2.18 -3.38
C THR A 30 -9.93 0.90 -2.60
N HIS A 31 -10.07 -0.20 -3.33
CA HIS A 31 -10.20 -1.55 -2.79
C HIS A 31 -8.86 -2.30 -2.69
N HIS A 32 -7.74 -1.65 -3.05
CA HIS A 32 -6.40 -2.25 -3.10
C HIS A 32 -5.67 -2.25 -1.76
N LYS A 33 -6.38 -2.00 -0.65
CA LYS A 33 -5.79 -1.92 0.69
C LYS A 33 -5.13 -3.24 1.15
N TRP A 34 -5.54 -4.38 0.59
CA TRP A 34 -4.97 -5.71 0.90
C TRP A 34 -3.72 -5.99 0.04
N LEU A 35 -2.82 -5.02 -0.05
CA LEU A 35 -1.69 -5.01 -0.98
C LEU A 35 -0.52 -5.87 -0.49
N ASP A 36 0.01 -6.70 -1.36
CA ASP A 36 1.30 -7.34 -1.17
C ASP A 36 2.40 -6.37 -1.63
N LEU A 37 2.93 -5.60 -0.67
CA LEU A 37 3.99 -4.63 -0.93
C LEU A 37 5.25 -5.31 -1.50
N TYR A 38 5.65 -6.46 -0.99
CA TYR A 38 6.85 -7.13 -1.49
C TYR A 38 6.68 -7.55 -2.95
N LYS A 39 5.54 -8.19 -3.26
CA LYS A 39 5.17 -8.56 -4.63
C LYS A 39 5.10 -7.36 -5.56
N LEU A 40 4.47 -6.25 -5.13
CA LEU A 40 4.38 -5.03 -5.92
C LEU A 40 5.77 -4.56 -6.37
N PHE A 41 6.72 -4.47 -5.42
CA PHE A 41 8.06 -3.99 -5.75
C PHE A 41 8.85 -5.01 -6.57
N GLN A 42 8.80 -6.29 -6.19
CA GLN A 42 9.54 -7.36 -6.85
C GLN A 42 9.08 -7.59 -8.29
N ASP A 43 7.78 -7.69 -8.52
CA ASP A 43 7.24 -8.20 -9.79
C ASP A 43 6.88 -7.05 -10.76
N HIS A 44 6.63 -5.84 -10.25
CA HIS A 44 6.13 -4.73 -11.07
C HIS A 44 7.05 -3.52 -11.07
N VAL A 45 7.45 -3.00 -9.90
CA VAL A 45 8.19 -1.74 -9.83
C VAL A 45 9.65 -1.90 -10.26
N LEU A 46 10.41 -2.78 -9.61
CA LEU A 46 11.85 -2.93 -9.87
C LEU A 46 12.16 -3.43 -11.28
N PRO A 47 11.42 -4.41 -11.86
CA PRO A 47 11.67 -4.87 -13.23
C PRO A 47 11.42 -3.78 -14.29
N SER A 48 10.58 -2.79 -13.98
CA SER A 48 10.29 -1.67 -14.88
C SER A 48 11.35 -0.55 -14.86
N ALA A 49 12.21 -0.52 -13.84
CA ALA A 49 13.17 0.55 -13.65
C ALA A 49 14.39 0.34 -14.56
N LEU A 50 14.73 1.35 -15.36
CA LEU A 50 16.01 1.38 -16.06
C LEU A 50 17.09 1.85 -15.07
N ILE A 51 17.88 0.88 -14.57
CA ILE A 51 18.93 1.15 -13.60
C ILE A 51 20.29 1.06 -14.29
N GLU A 52 21.08 2.12 -14.17
CA GLU A 52 22.44 2.19 -14.67
C GLU A 52 23.39 2.54 -13.53
N ARG A 53 24.53 1.85 -13.50
CA ARG A 53 25.62 2.12 -12.56
C ARG A 53 26.94 2.00 -13.30
N ASP A 54 27.77 3.03 -13.21
CA ASP A 54 29.08 3.11 -13.87
C ASP A 54 28.99 2.86 -15.40
N GLY A 55 27.93 3.34 -16.04
CA GLY A 55 27.70 3.19 -17.48
C GLY A 55 27.23 1.79 -17.92
N GLN A 56 26.92 0.90 -16.98
CA GLN A 56 26.41 -0.44 -17.26
C GLN A 56 25.00 -0.64 -16.71
N ARG A 57 24.17 -1.39 -17.44
CA ARG A 57 22.84 -1.79 -16.95
C ARG A 57 22.99 -2.72 -15.75
N ALA A 58 22.16 -2.49 -14.75
CA ALA A 58 22.13 -3.26 -13.53
C ALA A 58 20.71 -3.72 -13.21
N HIS A 59 20.58 -4.77 -12.41
CA HIS A 59 19.30 -5.24 -11.87
C HIS A 59 19.32 -5.18 -10.35
N SER A 60 18.12 -5.13 -9.76
CA SER A 60 17.94 -5.13 -8.31
C SER A 60 17.84 -6.54 -7.78
N GLU A 61 18.60 -6.84 -6.72
CA GLU A 61 18.49 -8.07 -5.94
C GLU A 61 17.96 -7.72 -4.55
N LEU A 62 16.77 -8.23 -4.22
CA LEU A 62 16.13 -8.00 -2.94
C LEU A 62 16.78 -8.84 -1.82
N LEU A 63 17.34 -8.16 -0.82
CA LEU A 63 17.97 -8.74 0.37
C LEU A 63 16.97 -9.42 1.35
N PRO A 64 17.43 -10.08 2.42
CA PRO A 64 16.65 -10.22 3.65
C PRO A 64 16.26 -8.84 4.20
N GLU A 65 15.08 -8.72 4.81
CA GLU A 65 14.47 -7.44 5.18
C GLU A 65 14.51 -6.43 4.01
N ALA A 66 14.26 -6.94 2.79
CA ALA A 66 14.30 -6.19 1.55
C ALA A 66 13.30 -5.03 1.52
N LEU A 67 12.22 -5.11 2.28
CA LEU A 67 11.22 -4.06 2.38
C LEU A 67 11.06 -3.62 3.82
N GLN A 68 11.33 -2.34 4.07
CA GLN A 68 11.10 -1.69 5.35
C GLN A 68 9.86 -0.79 5.23
N PHE A 69 8.80 -1.15 5.95
CA PHE A 69 7.51 -0.47 5.93
C PHE A 69 7.38 0.41 7.17
N PHE A 70 7.40 1.72 6.99
CA PHE A 70 7.32 2.72 8.05
C PHE A 70 5.87 3.19 8.19
N THR A 71 5.28 3.07 9.38
CA THR A 71 3.87 3.40 9.63
C THR A 71 3.63 3.72 11.09
N ALA A 72 2.47 4.24 11.46
CA ALA A 72 2.00 4.32 12.85
C ALA A 72 0.74 3.46 13.08
N THR A 73 0.63 2.88 14.28
CA THR A 73 -0.54 2.10 14.69
C THR A 73 -1.73 3.02 14.97
N ILE A 74 -2.87 2.78 14.32
CA ILE A 74 -4.08 3.60 14.42
C ILE A 74 -4.57 3.65 15.88
N ILE A 75 -4.89 4.86 16.35
CA ILE A 75 -5.53 5.07 17.65
C ILE A 75 -7.04 4.85 17.50
N GLU A 76 -7.60 3.98 18.33
CA GLU A 76 -9.03 3.64 18.33
C GLU A 76 -9.94 4.86 18.43
N SER A 77 -9.65 5.79 19.35
CA SER A 77 -10.44 7.01 19.55
C SER A 77 -10.41 8.00 18.37
N ALA A 78 -9.49 7.81 17.42
CA ALA A 78 -9.38 8.61 16.20
C ALA A 78 -9.63 7.78 14.92
N ALA A 79 -10.09 6.54 15.07
CA ALA A 79 -10.37 5.66 13.95
C ALA A 79 -11.59 6.15 13.15
N LYS A 80 -11.50 6.05 11.81
CA LYS A 80 -12.61 6.46 10.91
C LYS A 80 -13.75 5.43 10.87
N SER A 81 -13.45 4.18 11.19
CA SER A 81 -14.40 3.07 11.18
C SER A 81 -14.07 2.11 12.32
N HIS A 82 -15.09 1.46 12.87
CA HIS A 82 -14.98 0.60 14.06
C HIS A 82 -13.98 -0.56 13.88
N ASP A 83 -13.70 -0.98 12.65
CA ASP A 83 -12.80 -2.09 12.33
C ASP A 83 -11.40 -1.62 11.92
N SER A 84 -11.10 -0.32 11.86
CA SER A 84 -9.85 0.23 11.29
C SER A 84 -8.61 -0.34 11.98
N VAL A 85 -8.60 -0.35 13.32
CA VAL A 85 -7.50 -0.89 14.13
C VAL A 85 -7.30 -2.38 13.84
N SER A 86 -8.40 -3.15 13.82
CA SER A 86 -8.35 -4.59 13.54
C SER A 86 -7.89 -4.89 12.11
N CYS A 87 -8.30 -4.07 11.13
CA CYS A 87 -7.92 -4.22 9.73
C CYS A 87 -6.42 -3.96 9.53
N GLN A 88 -5.88 -2.91 10.15
CA GLN A 88 -4.46 -2.62 10.11
C GLN A 88 -3.64 -3.74 10.77
N ALA A 89 -4.04 -4.18 11.97
CA ALA A 89 -3.37 -5.27 12.66
C ALA A 89 -3.38 -6.57 11.83
N ARG A 90 -4.50 -6.89 11.16
CA ARG A 90 -4.60 -8.02 10.23
C ARG A 90 -3.66 -7.85 9.05
N TYR A 91 -3.60 -6.66 8.45
CA TYR A 91 -2.73 -6.37 7.32
C TYR A 91 -1.24 -6.53 7.69
N HIS A 92 -0.80 -5.91 8.79
CA HIS A 92 0.58 -6.04 9.26
C HIS A 92 0.94 -7.50 9.57
N THR A 93 -0.01 -8.24 10.17
CA THR A 93 0.15 -9.68 10.43
C THR A 93 0.28 -10.48 9.14
N ALA A 94 -0.54 -10.17 8.12
CA ALA A 94 -0.50 -10.85 6.83
C ALA A 94 0.83 -10.62 6.11
N LEU A 95 1.32 -9.38 6.09
CA LEU A 95 2.64 -9.05 5.53
C LEU A 95 3.76 -9.83 6.22
N ARG A 96 3.80 -9.83 7.56
CA ARG A 96 4.82 -10.56 8.34
C ARG A 96 4.75 -12.07 8.11
N LYS A 97 3.56 -12.65 7.99
CA LYS A 97 3.39 -14.10 7.78
C LYS A 97 3.78 -14.56 6.38
N LEU A 98 3.34 -13.84 5.34
CA LEU A 98 3.60 -14.25 3.96
C LEU A 98 5.05 -14.04 3.56
N HIS A 99 5.66 -12.96 4.06
CA HIS A 99 7.00 -12.51 3.70
C HIS A 99 7.92 -12.52 4.91
N ASP A 100 7.90 -13.62 5.67
CA ASP A 100 8.73 -13.79 6.86
C ASP A 100 10.22 -13.58 6.52
N GLY A 101 10.90 -12.77 7.34
CA GLY A 101 12.28 -12.34 7.09
C GLY A 101 12.52 -11.43 5.87
N ARG A 102 11.48 -11.07 5.10
CA ARG A 102 11.58 -10.19 3.92
C ARG A 102 11.00 -8.80 4.14
N ILE A 103 9.93 -8.68 4.94
CA ILE A 103 9.32 -7.40 5.31
C ILE A 103 9.61 -7.10 6.78
N ARG A 104 10.12 -5.90 7.04
CA ARG A 104 10.25 -5.33 8.39
C ARG A 104 9.30 -4.14 8.53
N ILE A 105 8.44 -4.18 9.55
CA ILE A 105 7.51 -3.08 9.87
C ILE A 105 8.13 -2.26 11.01
N ILE A 106 8.29 -0.96 10.81
CA ILE A 106 8.89 -0.02 11.75
C ILE A 106 7.80 0.97 12.15
N GLU A 107 7.42 0.93 13.42
CA GLU A 107 6.27 1.66 13.92
C GLU A 107 6.71 2.97 14.59
N GLY A 108 6.21 4.10 14.08
CA GLY A 108 6.12 5.35 14.80
C GLY A 108 4.87 5.37 15.69
N TYR A 109 4.37 6.55 16.02
CA TYR A 109 3.14 6.69 16.81
C TYR A 109 2.29 7.88 16.37
N TYR A 110 1.00 7.82 16.70
CA TYR A 110 0.13 8.99 16.56
C TYR A 110 0.14 9.81 17.85
N SER A 111 0.27 11.13 17.69
CA SER A 111 0.06 12.11 18.74
C SER A 111 -1.33 12.74 18.56
N LEU A 112 -2.25 12.48 19.49
CA LEU A 112 -3.57 13.11 19.55
C LEU A 112 -3.58 14.15 20.67
N THR A 113 -3.61 15.44 20.30
CA THR A 113 -3.60 16.55 21.27
C THR A 113 -4.71 17.55 21.00
N LYS A 114 -5.13 18.28 22.04
CA LYS A 114 -5.95 19.48 21.86
C LYS A 114 -5.04 20.62 21.41
N ALA A 115 -5.35 21.25 20.29
CA ALA A 115 -4.60 22.36 19.74
C ALA A 115 -5.54 23.51 19.34
N ARG A 116 -4.97 24.64 18.94
CA ARG A 116 -5.72 25.75 18.32
C ARG A 116 -5.21 25.98 16.91
N ALA A 117 -6.09 25.92 15.92
CA ALA A 117 -5.77 26.19 14.52
C ALA A 117 -6.53 27.42 14.02
N LEU A 118 -5.99 28.05 12.98
CA LEU A 118 -6.64 29.19 12.33
C LEU A 118 -7.84 28.69 11.53
N ARG A 119 -9.01 29.28 11.77
CA ARG A 119 -10.25 28.98 11.06
C ARG A 119 -10.27 29.75 9.74
N ILE A 120 -10.59 29.05 8.64
CA ILE A 120 -10.90 29.70 7.36
C ILE A 120 -12.30 30.30 7.48
N ASP A 121 -12.42 31.60 7.25
CA ASP A 121 -13.71 32.31 7.24
C ASP A 121 -14.41 32.03 5.89
N PRO A 122 -15.58 31.36 5.87
CA PRO A 122 -16.29 31.06 4.63
C PRO A 122 -16.74 32.32 3.87
N ASP A 123 -17.05 33.40 4.60
CA ASP A 123 -17.50 34.67 4.00
C ASP A 123 -16.32 35.50 3.47
N HIS A 124 -15.12 35.22 3.98
CA HIS A 124 -13.89 35.90 3.61
C HIS A 124 -12.73 34.90 3.44
N PRO A 125 -12.78 33.99 2.43
CA PRO A 125 -11.83 32.88 2.30
C PRO A 125 -10.40 33.32 2.01
N ASN A 126 -10.23 34.54 1.47
CA ASN A 126 -8.94 35.13 1.16
C ASN A 126 -8.37 35.97 2.31
N ARG A 127 -9.02 35.99 3.49
CA ARG A 127 -8.52 36.69 4.67
C ARG A 127 -7.15 36.10 5.04
N PRO A 128 -6.11 36.93 5.27
CA PRO A 128 -4.79 36.41 5.56
C PRO A 128 -4.79 35.63 6.89
N PRO A 129 -4.00 34.54 7.01
CA PRO A 129 -4.05 33.67 8.18
C PRO A 129 -3.85 34.38 9.52
N ASN A 130 -3.03 35.43 9.57
CA ASN A 130 -2.79 36.22 10.79
C ASN A 130 -3.99 37.05 11.26
N ALA A 131 -5.01 37.24 10.42
CA ALA A 131 -6.27 37.91 10.75
C ALA A 131 -7.41 36.92 11.04
N CYS A 132 -7.14 35.61 11.01
CA CYS A 132 -8.14 34.58 11.26
C CYS A 132 -8.26 34.27 12.75
N GLU A 133 -9.50 33.95 13.16
CA GLU A 133 -9.78 33.45 14.50
C GLU A 133 -9.11 32.08 14.73
N ARG A 134 -8.60 31.84 15.94
CA ARG A 134 -8.12 30.52 16.35
C ARG A 134 -9.22 29.72 17.03
N VAL A 135 -9.53 28.53 16.54
CA VAL A 135 -10.53 27.61 17.12
C VAL A 135 -9.88 26.36 17.72
N PRO A 136 -10.44 25.79 18.81
CA PRO A 136 -9.94 24.54 19.36
C PRO A 136 -10.19 23.37 18.40
N ILE A 137 -9.19 22.52 18.21
CA ILE A 137 -9.24 21.33 17.37
C ILE A 137 -8.63 20.12 18.09
N TRP A 138 -9.01 18.92 17.64
CA TRP A 138 -8.20 17.72 17.86
C TRP A 138 -7.17 17.63 16.75
N ARG A 139 -5.89 17.69 17.12
CA ARG A 139 -4.76 17.55 16.20
C ARG A 139 -4.24 16.12 16.31
N LEU A 140 -4.47 15.34 15.26
CA LEU A 140 -3.92 13.99 15.10
C LEU A 140 -2.73 14.06 14.14
N GLU A 141 -1.55 13.72 14.61
CA GLU A 141 -0.32 13.72 13.79
C GLU A 141 0.42 12.40 13.91
N GLU A 142 0.90 11.89 12.79
CA GLU A 142 1.93 10.85 12.81
C GLU A 142 3.27 11.46 13.25
N LYS A 143 4.04 10.70 14.03
CA LYS A 143 5.36 11.09 14.53
C LYS A 143 6.36 9.97 14.28
N GLN A 144 7.61 10.37 14.07
CA GLN A 144 8.80 9.53 13.91
C GLN A 144 8.89 8.68 12.64
N THR A 145 7.81 8.45 11.90
CA THR A 145 7.81 7.60 10.69
C THR A 145 8.79 8.10 9.62
N ASP A 146 8.70 9.38 9.29
CA ASP A 146 9.57 10.15 8.40
C ASP A 146 11.04 10.12 8.83
N VAL A 147 11.30 10.42 10.10
CA VAL A 147 12.65 10.41 10.70
C VAL A 147 13.26 9.01 10.68
N ASN A 148 12.47 8.00 11.05
CA ASN A 148 12.92 6.60 11.03
C ASN A 148 13.29 6.16 9.62
N LEU A 149 12.46 6.49 8.62
CA LEU A 149 12.72 6.16 7.22
C LEU A 149 14.02 6.78 6.74
N ALA A 150 14.19 8.09 6.96
CA ALA A 150 15.39 8.82 6.60
C ALA A 150 16.66 8.22 7.23
N LEU A 151 16.61 7.93 8.54
CA LEU A 151 17.75 7.39 9.28
C LEU A 151 18.12 5.98 8.83
N HIS A 152 17.15 5.09 8.60
CA HIS A 152 17.44 3.73 8.14
C HIS A 152 18.02 3.71 6.73
N ALA A 153 17.41 4.47 5.79
CA ALA A 153 17.91 4.56 4.42
C ALA A 153 19.33 5.12 4.36
N TYR A 154 19.60 6.18 5.11
CA TYR A 154 20.93 6.78 5.18
C TYR A 154 21.95 5.85 5.85
N HIS A 155 21.60 5.24 6.99
CA HIS A 155 22.46 4.30 7.69
C HIS A 155 22.86 3.11 6.81
N ASP A 156 21.91 2.48 6.13
CA ASP A 156 22.17 1.32 5.28
C ASP A 156 23.07 1.67 4.09
N ALA A 157 22.89 2.87 3.51
CA ALA A 157 23.74 3.37 2.45
C ALA A 157 25.17 3.65 2.95
N MET A 158 25.31 4.36 4.07
CA MET A 158 26.60 4.73 4.65
C MET A 158 27.41 3.53 5.15
N THR A 159 26.73 2.52 5.68
CA THR A 159 27.39 1.30 6.20
C THR A 159 27.65 0.25 5.12
N GLY A 160 27.35 0.54 3.85
CA GLY A 160 27.60 -0.37 2.73
C GLY A 160 26.73 -1.63 2.73
N GLN A 161 25.61 -1.62 3.47
CA GLN A 161 24.67 -2.75 3.52
C GLN A 161 23.92 -2.93 2.19
N VAL A 162 23.71 -1.83 1.47
CA VAL A 162 22.97 -1.78 0.21
C VAL A 162 23.78 -1.09 -0.87
N ASP A 163 23.54 -1.49 -2.11
CA ASP A 163 24.06 -0.86 -3.31
C ASP A 163 23.00 0.02 -3.98
N HIS A 164 21.74 -0.20 -3.63
CA HIS A 164 20.57 0.47 -4.19
C HIS A 164 19.49 0.67 -3.13
N VAL A 165 19.10 1.93 -2.93
CA VAL A 165 18.02 2.35 -2.04
C VAL A 165 16.83 2.77 -2.88
N VAL A 166 15.65 2.22 -2.60
CA VAL A 166 14.40 2.63 -3.26
C VAL A 166 13.46 3.26 -2.25
N ILE A 167 13.19 4.55 -2.39
CA ILE A 167 12.29 5.29 -1.52
C ILE A 167 10.91 5.37 -2.17
N ALA A 168 9.88 4.91 -1.48
CA ALA A 168 8.49 5.01 -1.92
C ALA A 168 7.74 6.06 -1.09
N SER A 169 7.86 7.32 -1.51
CA SER A 169 7.20 8.48 -0.90
C SER A 169 7.24 9.66 -1.88
N ASN A 170 6.36 10.64 -1.67
CA ASN A 170 6.40 11.96 -2.28
C ASN A 170 6.55 13.08 -1.22
N ASP A 171 7.03 12.74 -0.02
CA ASP A 171 7.24 13.69 1.07
C ASP A 171 8.58 14.43 0.94
N THR A 172 8.49 15.77 0.84
CA THR A 172 9.67 16.64 0.72
C THR A 172 10.56 16.64 1.95
N ASP A 173 10.05 16.21 3.11
CA ASP A 173 10.86 16.15 4.33
C ASP A 173 11.98 15.10 4.21
N LEU A 174 11.92 14.20 3.21
CA LEU A 174 12.97 13.22 2.89
C LEU A 174 14.08 13.78 2.00
N VAL A 175 13.93 14.97 1.41
CA VAL A 175 14.93 15.59 0.52
C VAL A 175 16.33 15.64 1.16
N PRO A 176 16.50 16.06 2.44
CA PRO A 176 17.81 16.05 3.09
C PRO A 176 18.46 14.66 3.14
N ALA A 177 17.66 13.61 3.37
CA ALA A 177 18.18 12.25 3.44
C ALA A 177 18.68 11.76 2.07
N LEU A 178 17.89 11.97 1.00
CA LEU A 178 18.30 11.61 -0.36
C LEU A 178 19.56 12.39 -0.77
N ARG A 179 19.63 13.68 -0.47
CA ARG A 179 20.82 14.50 -0.71
C ARG A 179 22.05 13.92 0.00
N MET A 180 21.94 13.62 1.29
CA MET A 180 23.04 13.08 2.07
C MET A 180 23.52 11.72 1.53
N ILE A 181 22.61 10.83 1.13
CA ILE A 181 22.96 9.55 0.47
C ILE A 181 23.75 9.81 -0.81
N ARG A 182 23.28 10.74 -1.66
CA ARG A 182 23.93 11.06 -2.94
C ARG A 182 25.31 11.69 -2.79
N GLU A 183 25.49 12.53 -1.78
CA GLU A 183 26.75 13.25 -1.53
C GLU A 183 27.82 12.37 -0.86
N HIS A 184 27.41 11.42 -0.01
CA HIS A 184 28.34 10.70 0.86
C HIS A 184 28.49 9.21 0.51
N THR A 185 27.74 8.69 -0.47
CA THR A 185 27.78 7.27 -0.84
C THR A 185 27.69 7.05 -2.35
N PRO A 186 28.22 5.92 -2.87
CA PRO A 186 28.05 5.54 -4.27
C PRO A 186 26.72 4.81 -4.53
N VAL A 187 25.77 4.83 -3.58
CA VAL A 187 24.53 4.08 -3.64
C VAL A 187 23.59 4.65 -4.70
N THR A 188 23.02 3.76 -5.52
CA THR A 188 21.98 4.14 -6.45
C THR A 188 20.69 4.45 -5.68
N VAL A 189 19.99 5.51 -6.06
CA VAL A 189 18.77 5.99 -5.39
C VAL A 189 17.62 5.92 -6.38
N GLY A 190 16.63 5.09 -6.10
CA GLY A 190 15.35 5.04 -6.79
C GLY A 190 14.28 5.78 -6.02
N LEU A 191 13.39 6.48 -6.73
CA LEU A 191 12.24 7.15 -6.14
C LEU A 191 10.94 6.63 -6.77
N VAL A 192 9.99 6.25 -5.94
CA VAL A 192 8.66 5.77 -6.36
C VAL A 192 7.61 6.68 -5.75
N ILE A 193 6.87 7.36 -6.60
CA ILE A 193 5.79 8.25 -6.17
C ILE A 193 4.51 7.41 -6.04
N PRO A 194 3.97 7.21 -4.83
CA PRO A 194 2.77 6.41 -4.66
C PRO A 194 1.54 7.23 -5.05
N THR A 195 1.16 7.14 -6.32
CA THR A 195 -0.04 7.78 -6.87
C THR A 195 -0.60 6.96 -8.01
N GLN A 196 -1.94 6.96 -8.16
CA GLN A 196 -2.64 6.26 -9.25
C GLN A 196 -2.84 7.15 -10.48
N ASP A 197 -2.79 8.47 -10.30
CA ASP A 197 -2.97 9.45 -11.35
C ASP A 197 -1.69 10.29 -11.49
N SER A 198 -1.47 10.90 -12.65
CA SER A 198 -0.36 11.84 -12.82
C SER A 198 -0.58 13.17 -12.09
N GLU A 199 -1.63 13.29 -11.26
CA GLU A 199 -1.97 14.54 -10.57
C GLU A 199 -0.99 14.84 -9.45
N ARG A 200 -0.57 13.82 -8.68
CA ARG A 200 0.56 13.96 -7.76
C ARG A 200 1.87 13.88 -8.53
N ARG A 201 2.25 15.01 -9.12
CA ARG A 201 3.55 15.15 -9.77
C ARG A 201 4.66 14.86 -8.75
N PRO A 202 5.72 14.14 -9.15
CA PRO A 202 6.92 13.99 -8.33
C PRO A 202 7.39 15.38 -7.89
N ASN A 203 7.69 15.54 -6.61
CA ASN A 203 8.31 16.78 -6.17
C ASN A 203 9.67 16.94 -6.87
N ALA A 204 9.88 18.10 -7.53
CA ALA A 204 11.10 18.37 -8.28
C ALA A 204 12.37 18.25 -7.41
N ASP A 205 12.26 18.62 -6.13
CA ASP A 205 13.38 18.58 -5.19
C ASP A 205 13.76 17.14 -4.80
N LEU A 206 12.77 16.24 -4.66
CA LEU A 206 13.05 14.82 -4.42
C LEU A 206 13.67 14.17 -5.66
N ALA A 207 13.06 14.40 -6.83
CA ALA A 207 13.49 13.81 -8.09
C ALA A 207 14.93 14.18 -8.46
N LYS A 208 15.39 15.39 -8.07
CA LYS A 208 16.77 15.85 -8.26
C LYS A 208 17.83 14.92 -7.66
N TYR A 209 17.51 14.26 -6.55
CA TYR A 209 18.45 13.38 -5.85
C TYR A 209 18.23 11.88 -6.15
N ALA A 210 17.29 11.56 -7.04
CA ALA A 210 17.07 10.20 -7.52
C ALA A 210 17.81 9.96 -8.85
N HIS A 211 18.32 8.73 -9.04
CA HIS A 211 18.89 8.29 -10.32
C HIS A 211 17.81 7.86 -11.29
N TRP A 212 16.69 7.37 -10.77
CA TRP A 212 15.50 7.03 -11.55
C TRP A 212 14.25 7.31 -10.73
N VAL A 213 13.15 7.64 -11.43
CA VAL A 213 11.87 8.00 -10.80
C VAL A 213 10.74 7.23 -11.45
N ARG A 214 10.01 6.44 -10.65
CA ARG A 214 8.71 5.89 -11.02
C ARG A 214 7.63 6.88 -10.60
N ARG A 215 6.94 7.46 -11.59
CA ARG A 215 6.03 8.60 -11.37
C ARG A 215 4.63 8.22 -10.88
N HIS A 216 4.21 6.97 -11.06
CA HIS A 216 2.90 6.46 -10.65
C HIS A 216 2.92 4.93 -10.58
N LEU A 217 1.92 4.39 -9.89
CA LEU A 217 1.57 2.98 -9.80
C LEU A 217 0.19 2.79 -10.45
N THR A 218 0.08 1.90 -11.43
CA THR A 218 -1.18 1.70 -12.15
C THR A 218 -2.16 0.88 -11.32
N ASP A 219 -3.45 1.05 -11.60
CA ASP A 219 -4.51 0.23 -10.99
C ASP A 219 -4.29 -1.27 -11.25
N ALA A 220 -3.86 -1.63 -12.47
CA ALA A 220 -3.56 -3.02 -12.83
C ALA A 220 -2.41 -3.63 -12.00
N GLU A 221 -1.35 -2.85 -11.70
CA GLU A 221 -0.26 -3.30 -10.84
C GLU A 221 -0.72 -3.50 -9.39
N LEU A 222 -1.52 -2.58 -8.86
CA LEU A 222 -2.08 -2.69 -7.51
C LEU A 222 -3.03 -3.90 -7.39
N ALA A 223 -3.86 -4.14 -8.41
CA ALA A 223 -4.75 -5.28 -8.48
C ALA A 223 -3.98 -6.61 -8.58
N ALA A 224 -2.93 -6.67 -9.42
CA ALA A 224 -2.10 -7.86 -9.60
C ALA A 224 -1.25 -8.20 -8.35
N ALA A 225 -0.96 -7.21 -7.52
CA ALA A 225 -0.18 -7.34 -6.30
C ALA A 225 -1.04 -7.41 -5.03
N GLN A 226 -2.28 -7.92 -5.07
CA GLN A 226 -3.05 -8.15 -3.84
C GLN A 226 -2.57 -9.42 -3.11
N LEU A 227 -2.54 -9.37 -1.76
CA LEU A 227 -2.32 -10.54 -0.92
C LEU A 227 -3.44 -11.58 -1.16
N PRO A 228 -3.15 -12.89 -0.97
CA PRO A 228 -4.20 -13.90 -0.95
C PRO A 228 -5.29 -13.56 0.07
N ARG A 229 -6.56 -13.89 -0.24
CA ARG A 229 -7.69 -13.68 0.68
C ARG A 229 -7.43 -14.29 2.06
N VAL A 230 -6.80 -15.47 2.09
CA VAL A 230 -6.39 -16.17 3.30
C VAL A 230 -4.87 -16.32 3.24
N VAL A 231 -4.17 -15.64 4.14
CA VAL A 231 -2.73 -15.78 4.33
C VAL A 231 -2.48 -16.86 5.38
N PRO A 232 -1.88 -18.01 4.99
CA PRO A 232 -1.54 -19.07 5.93
C PRO A 232 -0.41 -18.65 6.86
N GLY A 233 -0.22 -19.38 7.97
CA GLY A 233 0.89 -19.20 8.90
C GLY A 233 0.48 -18.91 10.34
N GLY A 234 1.30 -19.37 11.29
CA GLY A 234 1.02 -19.31 12.74
C GLY A 234 -0.11 -20.26 13.19
N LYS A 235 -0.70 -19.98 14.36
CA LYS A 235 -1.81 -20.80 14.93
C LYS A 235 -3.14 -20.60 14.21
N THR A 236 -3.39 -19.40 13.68
CA THR A 236 -4.64 -19.03 13.00
C THR A 236 -4.34 -18.33 11.68
N PRO A 237 -5.07 -18.62 10.58
CA PRO A 237 -4.88 -17.91 9.32
C PRO A 237 -5.32 -16.45 9.44
N THR A 238 -4.65 -15.57 8.69
CA THR A 238 -5.04 -14.16 8.61
C THR A 238 -5.86 -13.94 7.34
N VAL A 239 -7.04 -13.34 7.47
CA VAL A 239 -7.97 -13.18 6.34
C VAL A 239 -8.13 -11.71 5.94
N LYS A 240 -8.41 -11.44 4.67
CA LYS A 240 -8.73 -10.10 4.13
C LYS A 240 -9.96 -9.51 4.85
N PRO A 241 -9.92 -8.24 5.29
CA PRO A 241 -11.08 -7.56 5.86
C PRO A 241 -12.26 -7.45 4.88
N ASP A 242 -13.48 -7.70 5.37
CA ASP A 242 -14.69 -7.62 4.55
C ASP A 242 -14.97 -6.18 4.09
N SER A 243 -14.61 -5.19 4.92
CA SER A 243 -14.66 -3.76 4.59
C SER A 243 -13.64 -3.31 3.53
N TRP A 244 -12.78 -4.22 3.06
CA TRP A 244 -11.76 -3.95 2.04
C TRP A 244 -12.11 -4.59 0.68
N TYR A 245 -13.32 -5.13 0.51
CA TYR A 245 -13.85 -5.44 -0.82
C TYR A 245 -14.42 -4.17 -1.49
N PRO A 246 -14.53 -4.12 -2.83
CA PRO A 246 -14.93 -2.90 -3.57
C PRO A 246 -16.27 -2.31 -3.16
N HIS A 247 -17.27 -3.16 -2.91
CA HIS A 247 -18.60 -2.76 -2.45
C HIS A 247 -18.93 -3.48 -1.14
N PRO A 248 -18.41 -3.04 0.02
CA PRO A 248 -18.53 -3.79 1.28
C PRO A 248 -19.95 -4.17 1.67
N THR A 249 -20.91 -3.26 1.49
CA THR A 249 -22.32 -3.50 1.81
C THR A 249 -22.90 -4.62 0.94
N LEU A 250 -22.73 -4.53 -0.38
CA LEU A 250 -23.22 -5.55 -1.32
C LEU A 250 -22.49 -6.88 -1.14
N PHE A 251 -21.18 -6.83 -0.86
CA PHE A 251 -20.37 -8.01 -0.56
C PHE A 251 -20.85 -8.74 0.68
N LEU A 252 -21.11 -8.02 1.77
CA LEU A 252 -21.63 -8.61 3.02
C LEU A 252 -23.01 -9.22 2.81
N GLU A 253 -23.89 -8.54 2.07
CA GLU A 253 -25.20 -9.11 1.72
C GLU A 253 -25.06 -10.40 0.92
N ALA A 254 -24.20 -10.39 -0.10
CA ALA A 254 -23.94 -11.56 -0.93
C ALA A 254 -23.37 -12.72 -0.12
N LEU A 255 -22.46 -12.42 0.81
CA LEU A 255 -21.85 -13.39 1.69
C LEU A 255 -22.87 -13.99 2.67
N ASP A 256 -23.75 -13.19 3.24
CA ASP A 256 -24.81 -13.67 4.15
C ASP A 256 -25.81 -14.58 3.43
N LEU A 257 -26.21 -14.23 2.20
CA LEU A 257 -27.04 -15.10 1.37
C LEU A 257 -26.32 -16.41 1.04
N ALA A 258 -25.05 -16.34 0.61
CA ALA A 258 -24.25 -17.52 0.34
C ALA A 258 -24.07 -18.41 1.59
N ILE A 259 -23.93 -17.83 2.79
CA ILE A 259 -23.86 -18.59 4.05
C ILE A 259 -25.18 -19.31 4.32
N LYS A 260 -26.33 -18.64 4.15
CA LYS A 260 -27.65 -19.26 4.31
C LYS A 260 -27.83 -20.48 3.40
N VAL A 261 -27.36 -20.37 2.15
CA VAL A 261 -27.45 -21.43 1.14
C VAL A 261 -26.45 -22.56 1.37
N ARG A 262 -25.19 -22.22 1.70
CA ARG A 262 -24.07 -23.18 1.76
C ARG A 262 -23.81 -23.75 3.15
N GLY A 263 -24.42 -23.16 4.18
CA GLY A 263 -24.38 -23.59 5.58
C GLY A 263 -23.14 -23.14 6.37
N SER A 264 -22.11 -22.57 5.72
CA SER A 264 -20.97 -22.00 6.44
C SER A 264 -20.22 -20.95 5.61
N ARG A 265 -19.51 -20.05 6.30
CA ARG A 265 -18.65 -19.04 5.66
C ARG A 265 -17.58 -19.64 4.76
N SER A 266 -16.98 -20.76 5.17
CA SER A 266 -15.97 -21.45 4.36
C SER A 266 -16.57 -21.97 3.04
N LYS A 267 -17.73 -22.65 3.10
CA LYS A 267 -18.44 -23.14 1.91
C LYS A 267 -19.01 -22.02 1.04
N ALA A 268 -19.36 -20.88 1.64
CA ALA A 268 -19.75 -19.68 0.92
C ALA A 268 -18.59 -19.12 0.10
N PHE A 269 -17.40 -18.97 0.68
CA PHE A 269 -16.22 -18.54 -0.07
C PHE A 269 -15.79 -19.55 -1.14
N GLN A 270 -15.88 -20.85 -0.87
CA GLN A 270 -15.64 -21.87 -1.90
C GLN A 270 -16.56 -21.70 -3.12
N TRP A 271 -17.81 -21.28 -2.90
CA TRP A 271 -18.73 -20.97 -3.99
C TRP A 271 -18.41 -19.63 -4.66
N LEU A 272 -18.10 -18.58 -3.89
CA LEU A 272 -17.71 -17.27 -4.42
C LEU A 272 -16.45 -17.35 -5.31
N ASP A 273 -15.50 -18.23 -4.94
CA ASP A 273 -14.23 -18.44 -5.63
C ASP A 273 -14.34 -19.45 -6.81
N ALA A 274 -15.50 -20.10 -7.01
CA ALA A 274 -15.71 -21.09 -8.07
C ALA A 274 -16.45 -20.51 -9.28
N PRO A 275 -16.13 -20.95 -10.52
CA PRO A 275 -16.92 -20.63 -11.71
C PRO A 275 -18.39 -21.06 -11.54
N SER A 276 -19.32 -20.23 -12.01
CA SER A 276 -20.75 -20.51 -11.97
C SER A 276 -21.33 -20.48 -13.38
N ASP A 277 -21.89 -21.61 -13.83
CA ASP A 277 -22.57 -21.69 -15.14
C ASP A 277 -23.74 -20.70 -15.23
N HIS A 278 -24.44 -20.47 -14.12
CA HIS A 278 -25.52 -19.48 -14.03
C HIS A 278 -25.07 -18.03 -14.14
N LEU A 279 -23.78 -17.77 -13.95
CA LEU A 279 -23.16 -16.45 -14.06
C LEU A 279 -22.19 -16.40 -15.25
N GLY A 280 -22.47 -17.18 -16.29
CA GLY A 280 -21.69 -17.19 -17.53
C GLY A 280 -20.26 -17.72 -17.36
N GLY A 281 -20.06 -18.67 -16.45
CA GLY A 281 -18.74 -19.25 -16.13
C GLY A 281 -17.85 -18.34 -15.30
N ARG A 282 -18.31 -17.15 -14.92
CA ARG A 282 -17.54 -16.22 -14.08
C ARG A 282 -17.62 -16.60 -12.60
N ARG A 283 -16.61 -16.21 -11.83
CA ARG A 283 -16.64 -16.39 -10.38
C ARG A 283 -17.49 -15.28 -9.75
N PRO A 284 -18.42 -15.60 -8.82
CA PRO A 284 -19.19 -14.56 -8.13
C PRO A 284 -18.30 -13.48 -7.48
N ILE A 285 -17.13 -13.85 -6.95
CA ILE A 285 -16.21 -12.91 -6.32
C ILE A 285 -15.69 -11.82 -7.27
N GLU A 286 -15.51 -12.15 -8.56
CA GLU A 286 -15.08 -11.18 -9.59
C GLU A 286 -16.24 -10.27 -9.99
N LEU A 287 -17.46 -10.80 -10.01
CA LEU A 287 -18.65 -10.01 -10.30
C LEU A 287 -18.92 -8.96 -9.21
N LEU A 288 -18.61 -9.30 -7.95
CA LEU A 288 -18.73 -8.40 -6.79
C LEU A 288 -17.74 -7.21 -6.83
N GLU A 289 -16.86 -7.12 -7.82
CA GLU A 289 -15.96 -5.97 -8.00
C GLU A 289 -16.66 -4.74 -8.58
N THR A 290 -17.85 -4.92 -9.15
CA THR A 290 -18.66 -3.84 -9.73
C THR A 290 -20.06 -3.87 -9.14
N GLU A 291 -20.72 -2.72 -9.06
CA GLU A 291 -22.09 -2.61 -8.55
C GLU A 291 -23.07 -3.45 -9.38
N SER A 292 -23.02 -3.33 -10.71
CA SER A 292 -23.89 -4.14 -11.61
C SER A 292 -23.62 -5.64 -11.49
N GLY A 293 -22.36 -6.07 -11.36
CA GLY A 293 -22.04 -7.48 -11.17
C GLY A 293 -22.49 -7.99 -9.80
N ALA A 294 -22.40 -7.16 -8.76
CA ALA A 294 -22.92 -7.49 -7.43
C ALA A 294 -24.44 -7.66 -7.43
N GLU A 295 -25.18 -6.78 -8.12
CA GLU A 295 -26.63 -6.91 -8.30
C GLU A 295 -27.00 -8.22 -9.02
N GLN A 296 -26.25 -8.62 -10.04
CA GLN A 296 -26.46 -9.90 -10.73
C GLN A 296 -26.28 -11.10 -9.78
N VAL A 297 -25.21 -11.09 -8.97
CA VAL A 297 -24.95 -12.15 -7.99
C VAL A 297 -26.08 -12.21 -6.94
N LEU A 298 -26.50 -11.05 -6.41
CA LEU A 298 -27.58 -10.97 -5.44
C LEU A 298 -28.92 -11.42 -6.02
N ALA A 299 -29.26 -11.01 -7.24
CA ALA A 299 -30.48 -11.42 -7.91
C ALA A 299 -30.54 -12.95 -8.09
N TYR A 300 -29.42 -13.55 -8.53
CA TYR A 300 -29.30 -15.00 -8.65
C TYR A 300 -29.53 -15.72 -7.31
N MET A 301 -28.89 -15.27 -6.22
CA MET A 301 -29.05 -15.91 -4.91
C MET A 301 -30.46 -15.76 -4.34
N ARG A 302 -31.07 -14.58 -4.51
CA ARG A 302 -32.45 -14.33 -4.05
C ARG A 302 -33.46 -15.22 -4.79
N ASP A 303 -33.32 -15.35 -6.11
CA ASP A 303 -34.15 -16.25 -6.93
C ASP A 303 -33.95 -17.71 -6.54
N TRP A 304 -32.70 -18.15 -6.30
CA TRP A 304 -32.42 -19.50 -5.83
C TRP A 304 -33.12 -19.81 -4.50
N ILE A 305 -33.04 -18.90 -3.53
CA ILE A 305 -33.69 -19.07 -2.21
C ILE A 305 -35.20 -19.11 -2.36
N ALA A 306 -35.78 -18.24 -3.21
CA ALA A 306 -37.23 -18.21 -3.45
C ALA A 306 -37.77 -19.48 -4.11
N ARG A 307 -36.93 -20.25 -4.83
CA ARG A 307 -37.32 -21.54 -5.44
C ARG A 307 -37.10 -22.74 -4.53
N GLN A 308 -36.31 -22.59 -3.46
CA GLN A 308 -35.95 -23.65 -2.51
C GLN A 308 -36.76 -23.60 -1.21
N GLY A 309 -37.42 -22.47 -0.92
CA GLY A 309 -38.38 -22.31 0.18
C GLY A 309 -39.81 -22.60 -0.26
#